data_AF-A0AAE9F0L3-F1
#
_entry.id   AF-A0AAE9F0L3-F1
#
_cell.length_a   1.000
_cell.length_b   1.000
_cell.length_c   1.000
_cell.angle_alpha   90.00
_cell.angle_beta   90.00
_cell.angle_gamma   90.00
#
_symmetry.space_group_name_H-M   'P 1'
#
loop_
_entity.id
_entity.type
_entity.pdbx_description
1 polymer ?
#
loop_
_entity_poly.entity_id
_entity_poly.type
_entity_poly.pdbx_seq_one_letter_code
_entity_poly.pdbx_strand_id
1 'polypeptide(L)'
;MSNNCKCLGNNSLAIVLSINLKRSKENFIGLQYGELPDTTEIEVLARNKTTATVVKTNYQRITPHDNCLMLTVFATLQLLPDTNFIAMVSGVNMTIIPFKTPSYQKRNVVVCISPLYVTEQWQNFLLVVHIYKKFGAHMHLYFISAVTSFFELMWEYQKHDYLTIQPWDRMMFPFVPGDIADAYSQVEFQNLAAAQTDCLLQYKESAQYVALFELSDILIPKLAPTFIKEFQILLERSKGTKNVAYFEYQKHHYEATVYNHTIFRIEDMIRSLVNMEKKTLGNIVIIPEKLNYTWMDRPFSLPGGLRSITVEDNEIIHLANISWSEENPRNISNHTEFSRSLEFQNISISEIESNMKSMFENERIAEILPNLPNFYYFYDMLKECFEGRYYRILRNRRNRLKNGICPGPQICSFVQNDAVKCVHVNAKHFYMHEIRPITYYFATNYFYSADIGCYPH
;
A
#
# COMPACT_ATOMS: atom_id res chain seq x y z
N MET A 1 -12.42 15.28 -22.99
CA MET A 1 -12.31 13.87 -23.43
C MET A 1 -13.07 13.03 -22.43
N SER A 2 -14.31 12.67 -22.77
CA SER A 2 -15.19 11.84 -21.96
C SER A 2 -14.79 10.38 -22.14
N ASN A 3 -14.01 9.83 -21.20
CA ASN A 3 -13.79 8.40 -21.14
C ASN A 3 -14.52 7.84 -19.91
N ASN A 4 -15.53 7.05 -20.26
CA ASN A 4 -16.47 6.36 -19.40
C ASN A 4 -15.77 5.34 -18.50
N CYS A 5 -16.00 5.44 -17.18
CA CYS A 5 -15.65 4.37 -16.27
C CYS A 5 -16.62 3.19 -16.49
N LYS A 6 -16.16 2.07 -17.06
CA LYS A 6 -16.96 0.87 -17.30
C LYS A 6 -17.29 0.11 -16.01
N CYS A 7 -16.39 0.15 -15.02
CA CYS A 7 -16.51 -0.69 -13.83
C CYS A 7 -17.31 -0.06 -12.68
N LEU A 8 -17.30 1.28 -12.56
CA LEU A 8 -18.10 2.03 -11.57
C LEU A 8 -19.31 2.75 -12.17
N GLY A 9 -19.47 2.70 -13.50
CA GLY A 9 -20.49 3.45 -14.23
C GLY A 9 -19.99 4.81 -14.74
N ASN A 10 -20.66 5.32 -15.78
CA ASN A 10 -20.29 6.57 -16.43
C ASN A 10 -20.42 7.76 -15.48
N ASN A 11 -19.42 8.66 -15.48
CA ASN A 11 -19.38 9.83 -14.60
C ASN A 11 -19.41 9.48 -13.11
N SER A 12 -18.81 8.35 -12.74
CA SER A 12 -18.73 7.94 -11.35
C SER A 12 -17.67 8.71 -10.56
N LEU A 13 -17.97 8.97 -9.29
CA LEU A 13 -17.03 9.43 -8.28
C LEU A 13 -16.90 8.34 -7.23
N ALA A 14 -15.67 7.86 -7.04
CA ALA A 14 -15.30 7.02 -5.91
C ALA A 14 -14.72 7.89 -4.80
N ILE A 15 -15.15 7.64 -3.58
CA ILE A 15 -14.75 8.38 -2.39
C ILE A 15 -14.19 7.38 -1.39
N VAL A 16 -12.94 7.58 -0.99
CA VAL A 16 -12.28 6.87 0.10
C VAL A 16 -12.01 7.88 1.19
N LEU A 17 -12.55 7.66 2.38
CA LEU A 17 -12.42 8.58 3.51
C LEU A 17 -12.09 7.79 4.76
N SER A 18 -11.38 8.42 5.68
CA SER A 18 -11.28 7.94 7.05
C SER A 18 -12.18 8.82 7.91
N ILE A 19 -13.21 8.22 8.51
CA ILE A 19 -14.27 8.92 9.24
C ILE A 19 -14.26 8.50 10.71
N ASN A 20 -14.52 9.45 11.60
CA ASN A 20 -14.73 9.17 13.02
C ASN A 20 -16.19 8.77 13.25
N LEU A 21 -16.47 7.46 13.32
CA LEU A 21 -17.83 6.95 13.53
C LEU A 21 -18.20 6.78 15.01
N LYS A 22 -17.32 7.20 15.94
CA LYS A 22 -17.31 6.74 17.35
C LYS A 22 -17.28 5.21 17.45
N ARG A 23 -16.93 4.67 18.62
CA ARG A 23 -16.98 3.22 18.82
C ARG A 23 -18.44 2.76 18.93
N SER A 24 -19.02 2.25 17.84
CA SER A 24 -20.26 1.49 17.93
C SER A 24 -19.96 0.13 18.56
N LYS A 25 -20.64 -0.21 19.66
CA LYS A 25 -20.54 -1.54 20.28
C LYS A 25 -21.58 -2.52 19.76
N GLU A 26 -22.50 -2.07 18.90
CA GLU A 26 -23.67 -2.85 18.49
C GLU A 26 -23.65 -3.12 16.97
N ASN A 27 -23.84 -4.41 16.62
CA ASN A 27 -24.06 -4.95 15.28
C ASN A 27 -22.92 -4.92 14.24
N PHE A 28 -21.68 -5.16 14.68
CA PHE A 28 -20.51 -5.32 13.81
C PHE A 28 -20.71 -6.27 12.62
N ILE A 29 -21.35 -7.43 12.82
CA ILE A 29 -21.57 -8.43 11.75
C ILE A 29 -22.47 -7.85 10.64
N GLY A 30 -23.53 -7.14 11.01
CA GLY A 30 -24.43 -6.50 10.05
C GLY A 30 -23.70 -5.48 9.16
N LEU A 31 -22.86 -4.63 9.76
CA LEU A 31 -22.06 -3.63 9.04
C LEU A 31 -21.11 -4.25 8.00
N GLN A 32 -20.66 -5.48 8.23
CA GLN A 32 -19.76 -6.20 7.31
C GLN A 32 -20.47 -6.81 6.11
N TYR A 33 -21.77 -7.06 6.22
CA TYR A 33 -22.62 -7.51 5.12
C TYR A 33 -23.30 -6.35 4.39
N GLY A 34 -22.84 -5.11 4.63
CA GLY A 34 -23.33 -3.91 3.96
C GLY A 34 -24.49 -3.23 4.67
N GLU A 35 -24.81 -3.58 5.93
CA GLU A 35 -25.64 -2.69 6.74
C GLU A 35 -24.94 -1.35 6.93
N LEU A 36 -25.74 -0.29 6.98
CA LEU A 36 -25.22 1.06 7.07
C LEU A 36 -24.74 1.33 8.51
N PRO A 37 -23.54 1.93 8.69
CA PRO A 37 -23.02 2.29 10.02
C PRO A 37 -23.95 3.22 10.79
N ASP A 38 -24.62 4.10 10.05
CA ASP A 38 -25.69 4.98 10.49
C ASP A 38 -26.55 5.36 9.27
N THR A 39 -27.51 6.26 9.45
CA THR A 39 -28.31 6.82 8.36
C THR A 39 -27.66 8.06 7.72
N THR A 40 -26.40 8.33 8.02
CA THR A 40 -25.71 9.53 7.52
C THR A 40 -25.32 9.31 6.07
N GLU A 41 -25.86 10.15 5.18
CA GLU A 41 -25.49 10.15 3.77
C GLU A 41 -24.34 11.12 3.50
N ILE A 42 -23.47 10.74 2.58
CA ILE A 42 -22.50 11.65 1.97
C ILE A 42 -23.23 12.42 0.87
N GLU A 43 -23.22 13.74 0.98
CA GLU A 43 -23.82 14.63 -0.02
C GLU A 43 -22.75 15.33 -0.85
N VAL A 44 -22.94 15.34 -2.17
CA VAL A 44 -22.00 15.92 -3.13
C VAL A 44 -22.75 16.83 -4.09
N LEU A 45 -22.34 18.10 -4.14
CA LEU A 45 -22.74 19.04 -5.18
C LEU A 45 -21.86 18.80 -6.41
N ALA A 46 -22.48 18.34 -7.50
CA ALA A 46 -21.85 18.23 -8.80
C ALA A 46 -22.40 19.31 -9.73
N ARG A 47 -21.53 20.00 -10.46
CA ARG A 47 -21.92 21.02 -11.43
C ARG A 47 -21.17 20.82 -12.75
N ASN A 48 -21.90 21.01 -13.84
CA ASN A 48 -21.35 21.16 -15.19
C ASN A 48 -21.65 22.59 -15.70
N LYS A 49 -21.49 22.86 -17.00
CA LYS A 49 -21.69 24.22 -17.55
C LYS A 49 -23.12 24.75 -17.44
N THR A 50 -24.14 23.88 -17.36
CA THR A 50 -25.56 24.27 -17.48
C THR A 50 -26.38 23.87 -16.26
N THR A 51 -25.98 22.85 -15.52
CA THR A 51 -26.75 22.29 -14.41
C THR A 51 -25.87 22.05 -13.18
N ALA A 52 -26.50 22.17 -12.01
CA ALA A 52 -25.93 21.80 -10.72
C ALA A 52 -26.93 20.88 -10.01
N THR A 53 -26.44 19.82 -9.38
CA THR A 53 -27.28 18.87 -8.64
C THR A 53 -26.56 18.41 -7.38
N VAL A 54 -27.32 18.12 -6.33
CA VAL A 54 -26.81 17.45 -5.14
C VAL A 54 -27.15 15.97 -5.27
N VAL A 55 -26.13 15.13 -5.23
CA VAL A 55 -26.26 13.68 -5.23
C VAL A 55 -25.92 13.18 -3.83
N LYS A 56 -26.68 12.21 -3.33
CA LYS A 56 -26.48 11.60 -2.02
C LYS A 56 -26.13 10.13 -2.19
N THR A 57 -25.31 9.61 -1.29
CA THR A 57 -25.01 8.18 -1.24
C THR A 57 -24.70 7.75 0.18
N ASN A 58 -24.93 6.47 0.44
CA ASN A 58 -24.45 5.83 1.65
C ASN A 58 -23.00 5.39 1.49
N TYR A 59 -22.27 5.33 2.60
CA TYR A 59 -20.91 4.80 2.63
C TYR A 59 -20.89 3.38 3.20
N GLN A 60 -19.95 2.59 2.72
CA GLN A 60 -19.66 1.24 3.17
C GLN A 60 -18.41 1.25 4.05
N ARG A 61 -18.45 0.51 5.14
CA ARG A 61 -17.31 0.36 6.03
C ARG A 61 -16.29 -0.62 5.45
N ILE A 62 -15.03 -0.20 5.34
CA ILE A 62 -13.91 -1.06 4.91
C ILE A 62 -13.23 -1.72 6.12
N THR A 63 -12.93 -0.94 7.17
CA THR A 63 -12.18 -1.43 8.34
C THR A 63 -13.04 -2.39 9.19
N PRO A 64 -12.64 -3.65 9.40
CA PRO A 64 -13.43 -4.66 10.09
C PRO A 64 -13.14 -4.71 11.59
N HIS A 65 -12.93 -3.58 12.27
CA HIS A 65 -12.85 -3.54 13.74
C HIS A 65 -13.09 -2.15 14.32
N ASP A 66 -13.43 -2.05 15.61
CA ASP A 66 -13.66 -0.77 16.33
C ASP A 66 -12.49 -0.37 17.25
N ASN A 67 -11.28 -0.92 17.02
CA ASN A 67 -10.10 -0.58 17.82
C ASN A 67 -9.69 0.89 17.66
N CYS A 68 -9.85 1.42 16.45
CA CYS A 68 -9.52 2.78 16.04
C CYS A 68 -10.77 3.67 16.03
N LEU A 69 -10.60 4.97 16.27
CA LEU A 69 -11.69 5.94 16.08
C LEU A 69 -11.85 6.33 14.61
N MET A 70 -10.76 6.45 13.86
CA MET A 70 -10.79 6.73 12.43
C MET A 70 -10.89 5.41 11.66
N LEU A 71 -12.01 5.23 10.95
CA LEU A 71 -12.29 4.03 10.17
C LEU A 71 -12.35 4.37 8.70
N THR A 72 -11.75 3.53 7.86
CA THR A 72 -11.81 3.72 6.41
C THR A 72 -13.19 3.32 5.90
N VAL A 73 -13.78 4.18 5.09
CA VAL A 73 -15.06 3.97 4.41
C VAL A 73 -14.93 4.25 2.92
N PHE A 74 -15.81 3.61 2.16
CA PHE A 74 -15.89 3.73 0.71
C PHE A 74 -17.30 4.13 0.28
N ALA A 75 -17.40 5.06 -0.66
CA ALA A 75 -18.66 5.43 -1.25
C ALA A 75 -18.52 5.66 -2.76
N THR A 76 -19.60 5.42 -3.49
CA THR A 76 -19.67 5.71 -4.92
C THR A 76 -20.91 6.54 -5.23
N LEU A 77 -20.76 7.50 -6.14
CA LEU A 77 -21.84 8.33 -6.66
C LEU A 77 -21.80 8.35 -8.18
N GLN A 78 -22.97 8.46 -8.82
CA GLN A 78 -23.07 8.81 -10.23
C GLN A 78 -23.26 10.31 -10.34
N LEU A 79 -22.34 11.00 -11.00
CA LEU A 79 -22.38 12.45 -11.19
C LEU A 79 -23.01 12.82 -12.52
N LEU A 80 -23.16 14.14 -12.73
CA LEU A 80 -23.56 14.69 -14.01
C LEU A 80 -22.50 14.40 -15.10
N PRO A 81 -22.91 14.23 -16.37
CA PRO A 81 -21.98 14.24 -17.48
C PRO A 81 -21.16 15.54 -17.53
N ASP A 82 -19.89 15.40 -17.91
CA ASP A 82 -18.94 16.52 -18.06
C ASP A 82 -18.86 17.42 -16.81
N THR A 83 -18.95 16.80 -15.62
CA THR A 83 -18.79 17.49 -14.34
C THR A 83 -17.42 18.17 -14.29
N ASN A 84 -17.42 19.48 -14.03
CA ASN A 84 -16.21 20.29 -13.91
C ASN A 84 -16.01 20.88 -12.51
N PHE A 85 -16.97 20.65 -11.61
CA PHE A 85 -16.92 21.12 -10.24
C PHE A 85 -17.61 20.11 -9.32
N ILE A 86 -16.93 19.78 -8.22
CA ILE A 86 -17.39 18.85 -7.18
C ILE A 86 -17.12 19.52 -5.83
N ALA A 87 -18.10 19.49 -4.94
CA ALA A 87 -17.95 19.90 -3.55
C ALA A 87 -18.74 18.96 -2.63
N MET A 88 -18.18 18.65 -1.47
CA MET A 88 -18.91 17.94 -0.42
C MET A 88 -19.85 18.92 0.28
N VAL A 89 -21.08 18.49 0.54
CA VAL A 89 -22.13 19.32 1.15
C VAL A 89 -22.44 18.79 2.53
N SER A 90 -22.63 19.69 3.50
CA SER A 90 -23.13 19.32 4.82
C SER A 90 -23.97 20.47 5.39
N GLY A 91 -25.30 20.27 5.42
CA GLY A 91 -26.25 21.33 5.74
C GLY A 91 -26.24 22.44 4.69
N VAL A 92 -26.01 23.68 5.13
CA VAL A 92 -25.95 24.87 4.25
C VAL A 92 -24.55 25.19 3.73
N ASN A 93 -23.54 24.46 4.22
CA ASN A 93 -22.14 24.71 3.90
C ASN A 93 -21.62 23.69 2.89
N MET A 94 -20.59 24.08 2.13
CA MET A 94 -19.90 23.22 1.18
C MET A 94 -18.39 23.29 1.34
N THR A 95 -17.73 22.18 1.08
CA THR A 95 -16.27 22.04 1.08
C THR A 95 -15.81 21.59 -0.30
N ILE A 96 -15.01 22.42 -0.98
CA ILE A 96 -14.45 22.06 -2.28
C ILE A 96 -13.30 21.08 -2.03
N ILE A 97 -13.49 19.83 -2.42
CA ILE A 97 -12.46 18.79 -2.30
C ILE A 97 -11.84 18.55 -3.68
N PRO A 98 -10.50 18.60 -3.81
CA PRO A 98 -9.86 18.23 -5.05
C PRO A 98 -10.09 16.76 -5.35
N PHE A 99 -10.48 16.46 -6.59
CA PHE A 99 -10.61 15.09 -7.07
C PHE A 99 -9.45 14.76 -8.00
N LYS A 100 -8.97 13.52 -7.91
CA LYS A 100 -7.93 12.98 -8.79
C LYS A 100 -8.59 12.15 -9.87
N THR A 101 -8.18 12.34 -11.12
CA THR A 101 -8.53 11.39 -12.19
C THR A 101 -7.67 10.13 -12.05
N PRO A 102 -8.24 8.93 -12.23
CA PRO A 102 -7.47 7.69 -12.18
C PRO A 102 -6.41 7.65 -13.29
N SER A 103 -5.45 6.74 -13.17
CA SER A 103 -4.43 6.54 -14.19
C SER A 103 -5.08 6.04 -15.48
N TYR A 104 -4.74 6.67 -16.61
CA TYR A 104 -5.10 6.17 -17.94
C TYR A 104 -3.96 5.38 -18.59
N GLN A 105 -2.80 5.32 -17.94
CA GLN A 105 -1.65 4.58 -18.46
C GLN A 105 -1.90 3.08 -18.30
N LYS A 106 -2.07 2.39 -19.44
CA LYS A 106 -2.27 0.94 -19.45
C LYS A 106 -1.05 0.22 -18.89
N ARG A 107 -1.27 -0.63 -17.89
CA ARG A 107 -0.31 -1.56 -17.30
C ARG A 107 -0.92 -2.95 -17.31
N ASN A 108 -0.13 -4.00 -17.48
CA ASN A 108 -0.68 -5.36 -17.38
C ASN A 108 -0.90 -5.75 -15.92
N VAL A 109 0.13 -5.50 -15.11
CA VAL A 109 0.16 -5.81 -13.68
C VAL A 109 0.72 -4.60 -12.95
N VAL A 110 0.05 -4.22 -11.86
CA VAL A 110 0.56 -3.21 -10.92
C VAL A 110 0.73 -3.87 -9.56
N VAL A 111 1.87 -3.63 -8.91
CA VAL A 111 2.13 -4.06 -7.54
C VAL A 111 2.08 -2.83 -6.64
N CYS A 112 1.02 -2.74 -5.84
CA CYS A 112 0.79 -1.70 -4.85
C CYS A 112 1.55 -2.05 -3.56
N ILE A 113 2.61 -1.31 -3.29
CA ILE A 113 3.42 -1.44 -2.07
C ILE A 113 2.79 -0.59 -0.97
N SER A 114 2.53 -1.24 0.15
CA SER A 114 2.01 -0.63 1.38
C SER A 114 2.83 0.60 1.81
N PRO A 115 2.23 1.56 2.57
CA PRO A 115 2.92 2.80 2.96
C PRO A 115 4.26 2.53 3.65
N LEU A 116 5.31 3.16 3.13
CA LEU A 116 6.67 3.09 3.69
C LEU A 116 6.92 4.24 4.66
N TYR A 117 7.37 3.92 5.86
CA TYR A 117 7.68 4.85 6.93
C TYR A 117 9.00 4.47 7.60
N VAL A 118 9.83 5.47 7.89
CA VAL A 118 11.14 5.33 8.54
C VAL A 118 11.96 4.18 7.91
N THR A 119 11.88 4.05 6.59
CA THR A 119 12.49 2.93 5.87
C THR A 119 13.92 3.25 5.45
N GLU A 120 14.75 2.22 5.47
CA GLU A 120 16.17 2.23 5.11
C GLU A 120 16.57 0.95 4.35
N GLN A 121 15.57 0.14 3.94
CA GLN A 121 15.77 -1.15 3.28
C GLN A 121 16.01 -1.01 1.76
N TRP A 122 17.00 -0.21 1.38
CA TRP A 122 17.27 0.09 -0.03
C TRP A 122 17.65 -1.16 -0.85
N GLN A 123 18.35 -2.12 -0.26
CA GLN A 123 18.72 -3.39 -0.93
C GLN A 123 17.48 -4.24 -1.26
N ASN A 124 16.51 -4.27 -0.34
CA ASN A 124 15.24 -4.94 -0.56
C ASN A 124 14.44 -4.25 -1.67
N PHE A 125 14.39 -2.92 -1.66
CA PHE A 125 13.79 -2.15 -2.76
C PHE A 125 14.41 -2.49 -4.12
N LEU A 126 15.74 -2.50 -4.22
CA LEU A 126 16.42 -2.84 -5.46
C LEU A 126 16.09 -4.26 -5.93
N LEU A 127 16.09 -5.24 -5.03
CA LEU A 127 15.69 -6.61 -5.36
C LEU A 127 14.28 -6.65 -5.96
N VAL A 128 13.32 -6.07 -5.26
CA VAL A 128 11.90 -6.17 -5.59
C VAL A 128 11.56 -5.36 -6.84
N VAL A 129 12.08 -4.13 -6.98
CA VAL A 129 11.79 -3.27 -8.13
C VAL A 129 12.31 -3.85 -9.44
N HIS A 130 13.50 -4.46 -9.43
CA HIS A 130 14.08 -5.09 -10.61
C HIS A 130 13.39 -6.42 -10.95
N ILE A 131 13.00 -7.22 -9.96
CA ILE A 131 12.19 -8.44 -10.18
C ILE A 131 10.84 -8.06 -10.81
N TYR A 132 10.12 -7.10 -10.24
CA TYR A 132 8.81 -6.71 -10.77
C TYR A 132 8.90 -6.14 -12.18
N LYS A 133 9.90 -5.29 -12.45
CA LYS A 133 10.16 -4.81 -13.80
C LYS A 133 10.46 -5.96 -14.77
N LYS A 134 11.31 -6.92 -14.38
CA LYS A 134 11.68 -8.09 -15.19
C LYS A 134 10.47 -8.91 -15.63
N PHE A 135 9.53 -9.12 -14.72
CA PHE A 135 8.34 -9.94 -14.96
C PHE A 135 7.13 -9.15 -15.51
N GLY A 136 7.32 -7.89 -15.89
CA GLY A 136 6.34 -7.06 -16.58
C GLY A 136 5.31 -6.38 -15.66
N ALA A 137 5.63 -6.21 -14.38
CA ALA A 137 4.85 -5.44 -13.43
C ALA A 137 5.39 -4.02 -13.24
N HIS A 138 4.48 -3.10 -12.91
CA HIS A 138 4.80 -1.74 -12.49
C HIS A 138 4.65 -1.61 -10.97
N MET A 139 5.64 -1.04 -10.29
CA MET A 139 5.55 -0.82 -8.84
C MET A 139 4.87 0.53 -8.55
N HIS A 140 3.87 0.54 -7.68
CA HIS A 140 3.27 1.76 -7.14
C HIS A 140 3.43 1.76 -5.63
N LEU A 141 4.06 2.78 -5.07
CA LEU A 141 4.51 2.79 -3.68
C LEU A 141 3.94 4.01 -2.96
N TYR A 142 3.31 3.79 -1.81
CA TYR A 142 2.89 4.87 -0.92
C TYR A 142 4.05 5.26 -0.02
N PHE A 143 4.39 6.54 0.00
CA PHE A 143 5.55 7.03 0.72
C PHE A 143 5.12 7.98 1.85
N ILE A 144 5.58 7.70 3.06
CA ILE A 144 5.42 8.56 4.23
C ILE A 144 6.80 9.13 4.58
N SER A 145 7.78 8.27 4.84
CA SER A 145 9.14 8.69 5.18
C SER A 145 10.21 7.61 4.95
N ALA A 146 11.44 8.05 4.66
CA ALA A 146 12.63 7.20 4.52
C ALA A 146 13.90 7.99 4.77
N VAL A 147 15.02 7.30 5.03
CA VAL A 147 16.35 7.92 5.05
C VAL A 147 16.59 8.68 3.74
N THR A 148 17.15 9.89 3.82
CA THR A 148 17.24 10.83 2.69
C THR A 148 17.87 10.21 1.44
N SER A 149 19.03 9.54 1.56
CA SER A 149 19.71 8.91 0.42
C SER A 149 18.88 7.78 -0.21
N PHE A 150 18.09 7.06 0.58
CA PHE A 150 17.18 6.04 0.03
C PHE A 150 15.98 6.67 -0.68
N PHE A 151 15.41 7.76 -0.16
CA PHE A 151 14.39 8.52 -0.90
C PHE A 151 14.92 9.05 -2.23
N GLU A 152 16.12 9.62 -2.24
CA GLU A 152 16.77 10.12 -3.47
C GLU A 152 16.95 9.00 -4.51
N LEU A 153 17.38 7.80 -4.06
CA LEU A 153 17.48 6.63 -4.94
C LEU A 153 16.12 6.27 -5.55
N MET A 154 15.06 6.15 -4.73
CA MET A 154 13.71 5.87 -5.23
C MET A 154 13.22 6.95 -6.20
N TRP A 155 13.54 8.22 -5.92
CA TRP A 155 13.16 9.35 -6.76
C TRP A 155 13.81 9.27 -8.15
N GLU A 156 15.10 8.92 -8.23
CA GLU A 156 15.76 8.66 -9.51
C GLU A 156 15.12 7.47 -10.24
N TYR A 157 14.84 6.36 -9.54
CA TYR A 157 14.17 5.20 -10.15
C TYR A 157 12.78 5.55 -10.72
N GLN A 158 12.02 6.44 -10.08
CA GLN A 158 10.75 6.92 -10.60
C GLN A 158 10.91 7.64 -11.95
N LYS A 159 11.95 8.47 -12.12
CA LYS A 159 12.22 9.16 -13.39
C LYS A 159 12.49 8.20 -14.55
N HIS A 160 12.91 6.97 -14.24
CA HIS A 160 13.18 5.90 -15.21
C HIS A 160 12.02 4.89 -15.37
N ASP A 161 10.80 5.23 -14.93
CA ASP A 161 9.60 4.38 -15.06
C ASP A 161 9.72 3.00 -14.36
N TYR A 162 10.48 2.91 -13.27
CA TYR A 162 10.52 1.69 -12.45
C TYR A 162 9.38 1.65 -11.43
N LEU A 163 8.99 2.81 -10.92
CA LEU A 163 7.91 2.93 -9.95
C LEU A 163 7.17 4.26 -10.07
N THR A 164 6.04 4.32 -9.38
CA THR A 164 5.35 5.56 -9.01
C THR A 164 5.42 5.72 -7.50
N ILE A 165 5.89 6.86 -7.02
CA ILE A 165 5.87 7.27 -5.61
C ILE A 165 4.61 8.13 -5.42
N GLN A 166 3.68 7.61 -4.64
CA GLN A 166 2.46 8.29 -4.22
C GLN A 166 2.69 8.91 -2.83
N PRO A 167 2.69 10.25 -2.71
CA PRO A 167 2.76 10.88 -1.40
C PRO A 167 1.60 10.43 -0.51
N TRP A 168 1.90 10.11 0.74
CA TRP A 168 0.94 9.69 1.75
C TRP A 168 1.21 10.45 3.05
N ASP A 169 0.48 11.54 3.27
CA ASP A 169 0.69 12.41 4.43
C ASP A 169 0.00 11.88 5.69
N ARG A 170 0.48 12.33 6.85
CA ARG A 170 -0.23 12.13 8.10
C ARG A 170 -1.59 12.82 8.11
N MET A 171 -2.59 12.09 8.59
CA MET A 171 -3.91 12.65 8.86
C MET A 171 -3.86 13.66 10.01
N MET A 172 -4.27 14.89 9.75
CA MET A 172 -4.37 15.94 10.77
C MET A 172 -5.70 16.66 10.70
N PHE A 173 -6.17 17.10 11.87
CA PHE A 173 -7.29 18.05 12.01
C PHE A 173 -6.71 19.41 12.40
N PRO A 174 -6.52 20.33 11.44
CA PRO A 174 -6.00 21.65 11.73
C PRO A 174 -6.84 22.34 12.81
N PHE A 175 -6.17 22.98 13.77
CA PHE A 175 -6.79 23.73 14.87
C PHE A 175 -7.63 22.89 15.85
N VAL A 176 -7.58 21.56 15.75
CA VAL A 176 -8.08 20.66 16.79
C VAL A 176 -6.87 20.12 17.55
N PRO A 177 -6.70 20.49 18.84
CA PRO A 177 -5.65 19.96 19.69
C PRO A 177 -5.65 18.42 19.71
N GLY A 178 -4.47 17.79 19.65
CA GLY A 178 -4.35 16.33 19.59
C GLY A 178 -4.84 15.61 20.85
N ASP A 179 -4.82 16.29 22.00
CA ASP A 179 -5.44 15.81 23.25
C ASP A 179 -6.97 15.76 23.17
N ILE A 180 -7.58 16.53 22.27
CA ILE A 180 -9.02 16.47 21.96
C ILE A 180 -9.30 15.40 20.91
N ALA A 181 -8.57 15.44 19.79
CA ALA A 181 -8.72 14.45 18.71
C ALA A 181 -7.41 14.25 17.95
N ASP A 182 -6.72 13.15 18.27
CA ASP A 182 -5.56 12.69 17.52
C ASP A 182 -5.99 11.77 16.37
N ALA A 183 -6.25 12.36 15.19
CA ALA A 183 -6.63 11.60 14.00
C ALA A 183 -5.55 10.59 13.59
N TYR A 184 -4.29 10.95 13.79
CA TYR A 184 -3.14 10.17 13.37
C TYR A 184 -2.94 8.94 14.24
N SER A 185 -2.98 9.06 15.58
CA SER A 185 -2.85 7.86 16.41
C SER A 185 -4.05 6.93 16.34
N GLN A 186 -5.18 7.43 15.84
CA GLN A 186 -6.44 6.72 15.74
C GLN A 186 -6.76 6.18 14.36
N VAL A 187 -5.78 6.11 13.44
CA VAL A 187 -5.91 5.39 12.16
C VAL A 187 -5.05 4.12 12.15
N GLU A 188 -5.61 3.02 11.66
CA GLU A 188 -4.89 1.74 11.62
C GLU A 188 -3.75 1.77 10.59
N PHE A 189 -2.55 1.35 10.98
CA PHE A 189 -1.44 1.06 10.09
C PHE A 189 -1.13 2.15 9.05
N GLN A 190 -1.10 3.41 9.48
CA GLN A 190 -0.93 4.56 8.57
C GLN A 190 -1.92 4.58 7.40
N ASN A 191 -3.17 4.25 7.71
CA ASN A 191 -4.27 4.26 6.77
C ASN A 191 -4.06 3.28 5.59
N LEU A 192 -3.43 2.13 5.86
CA LEU A 192 -3.12 1.11 4.85
C LEU A 192 -4.35 0.70 4.02
N ALA A 193 -5.51 0.55 4.65
CA ALA A 193 -6.75 0.22 3.96
C ALA A 193 -7.14 1.26 2.90
N ALA A 194 -6.99 2.56 3.22
CA ALA A 194 -7.24 3.63 2.28
C ALA A 194 -6.18 3.67 1.17
N ALA A 195 -4.89 3.46 1.50
CA ALA A 195 -3.81 3.42 0.51
C ALA A 195 -4.01 2.29 -0.51
N GLN A 196 -4.35 1.08 -0.06
CA GLN A 196 -4.58 -0.05 -0.95
C GLN A 196 -5.86 0.11 -1.77
N THR A 197 -6.91 0.70 -1.19
CA THR A 197 -8.13 1.05 -1.94
C THR A 197 -7.85 2.14 -2.97
N ASP A 198 -7.10 3.20 -2.63
CA ASP A 198 -6.70 4.24 -3.57
C ASP A 198 -5.92 3.63 -4.74
N CYS A 199 -4.98 2.72 -4.48
CA CYS A 199 -4.21 2.06 -5.53
C CYS A 199 -5.11 1.25 -6.47
N LEU A 200 -6.01 0.45 -5.91
CA LEU A 200 -7.00 -0.32 -6.67
C LEU A 200 -7.85 0.60 -7.57
N LEU A 201 -8.32 1.74 -7.05
CA LEU A 201 -9.12 2.70 -7.78
C LEU A 201 -8.32 3.42 -8.87
N GLN A 202 -7.08 3.83 -8.58
CA GLN A 202 -6.19 4.49 -9.53
C GLN A 202 -5.95 3.64 -10.78
N TYR A 203 -5.87 2.32 -10.64
CA TYR A 203 -5.60 1.40 -11.73
C TYR A 203 -6.79 0.54 -12.16
N LYS A 204 -7.99 0.84 -11.65
CA LYS A 204 -9.20 0.02 -11.85
C LYS A 204 -9.52 -0.30 -13.32
N GLU A 205 -9.20 0.64 -14.21
CA GLU A 205 -9.49 0.53 -15.64
C GLU A 205 -8.24 0.46 -16.52
N SER A 206 -7.08 0.66 -15.92
CA SER A 206 -5.81 0.72 -16.63
C SER A 206 -4.92 -0.48 -16.34
N ALA A 207 -5.25 -1.33 -15.36
CA ALA A 207 -4.55 -2.57 -15.06
C ALA A 207 -5.44 -3.80 -15.23
N GLN A 208 -4.86 -4.90 -15.71
CA GLN A 208 -5.56 -6.20 -15.75
C GLN A 208 -5.53 -6.89 -14.38
N TYR A 209 -4.45 -6.67 -13.62
CA TYR A 209 -4.26 -7.21 -12.28
C TYR A 209 -3.59 -6.18 -11.36
N VAL A 210 -3.99 -6.18 -10.09
CA VAL A 210 -3.40 -5.35 -9.03
C VAL A 210 -3.01 -6.24 -7.85
N ALA A 211 -1.71 -6.31 -7.53
CA ALA A 211 -1.20 -7.03 -6.36
C ALA A 211 -1.06 -6.08 -5.18
N LEU A 212 -1.50 -6.48 -3.98
CA LEU A 212 -1.41 -5.67 -2.76
C LEU A 212 -0.31 -6.21 -1.84
N PHE A 213 0.92 -5.73 -2.00
CA PHE A 213 2.11 -6.33 -1.39
C PHE A 213 2.82 -5.38 -0.40
N GLU A 214 3.75 -5.95 0.36
CA GLU A 214 4.71 -5.21 1.18
C GLU A 214 6.06 -5.11 0.43
N LEU A 215 6.93 -4.19 0.86
CA LEU A 215 8.29 -4.11 0.29
C LEU A 215 9.09 -5.39 0.55
N SER A 216 8.76 -6.17 1.59
CA SER A 216 9.38 -7.46 1.93
C SER A 216 8.80 -8.65 1.19
N ASP A 217 7.80 -8.46 0.33
CA ASP A 217 7.18 -9.54 -0.42
C ASP A 217 7.78 -9.62 -1.82
N ILE A 218 8.18 -10.83 -2.20
CA ILE A 218 8.70 -11.15 -3.53
C ILE A 218 7.83 -12.27 -4.11
N LEU A 219 7.18 -11.98 -5.23
CA LEU A 219 6.56 -13.01 -6.06
C LEU A 219 7.40 -13.21 -7.32
N ILE A 220 7.72 -14.45 -7.63
CA ILE A 220 8.31 -14.85 -8.91
C ILE A 220 7.28 -15.74 -9.56
N PRO A 221 6.89 -15.51 -10.83
CA PRO A 221 6.00 -16.44 -11.49
C PRO A 221 6.63 -17.86 -11.50
N LYS A 222 5.82 -18.91 -11.43
CA LYS A 222 6.24 -20.32 -11.56
C LYS A 222 5.56 -21.02 -12.73
N LEU A 223 4.43 -20.49 -13.22
CA LEU A 223 3.63 -21.13 -14.27
C LEU A 223 3.90 -20.58 -15.67
N ALA A 224 4.42 -19.35 -15.76
CA ALA A 224 4.73 -18.70 -17.03
C ALA A 224 5.84 -17.65 -16.88
N PRO A 225 6.53 -17.23 -17.96
CA PRO A 225 7.65 -16.27 -17.88
C PRO A 225 7.31 -14.83 -17.45
N THR A 226 6.04 -14.49 -17.24
CA THR A 226 5.58 -13.13 -16.90
C THR A 226 4.37 -13.21 -15.99
N PHE A 227 4.18 -12.23 -15.09
CA PHE A 227 3.01 -12.21 -14.19
C PHE A 227 1.69 -12.26 -14.94
N ILE A 228 1.56 -11.50 -16.04
CA ILE A 228 0.31 -11.46 -16.80
C ILE A 228 -0.12 -12.84 -17.31
N LYS A 229 0.81 -13.60 -17.88
CA LYS A 229 0.53 -14.97 -18.36
C LYS A 229 0.25 -15.94 -17.22
N GLU A 230 0.94 -15.81 -16.09
CA GLU A 230 0.69 -16.63 -14.92
C GLU A 230 -0.74 -16.43 -14.40
N PHE A 231 -1.15 -15.18 -14.19
CA PHE A 231 -2.48 -14.87 -13.69
C PHE A 231 -3.58 -15.28 -14.69
N GLN A 232 -3.30 -15.19 -15.99
CA GLN A 232 -4.20 -15.75 -17.02
C GLN A 232 -4.33 -17.28 -16.89
N ILE A 233 -3.23 -18.02 -16.72
CA ILE A 233 -3.28 -19.48 -16.51
C ILE A 233 -4.08 -19.82 -15.25
N LEU A 234 -3.86 -19.11 -14.15
CA LEU A 234 -4.62 -19.31 -12.90
C LEU A 234 -6.12 -19.05 -13.13
N LEU A 235 -6.47 -17.98 -13.83
CA LEU A 235 -7.85 -17.67 -14.18
C LEU A 235 -8.46 -18.76 -15.09
N GLU A 236 -7.70 -19.26 -16.07
CA GLU A 236 -8.16 -20.30 -16.98
C GLU A 236 -8.38 -21.65 -16.31
N ARG A 237 -7.47 -22.06 -15.41
CA ARG A 237 -7.63 -23.26 -14.56
C ARG A 237 -8.86 -23.14 -13.67
N SER A 238 -9.24 -21.91 -13.34
CA SER A 238 -10.41 -21.61 -12.53
C SER A 238 -11.72 -21.46 -13.27
N LYS A 239 -11.80 -21.81 -14.57
CA LYS A 239 -13.04 -21.66 -15.39
C LYS A 239 -14.28 -22.38 -14.80
N GLY A 240 -14.13 -23.32 -13.86
CA GLY A 240 -15.23 -23.90 -13.08
C GLY A 240 -15.77 -22.99 -11.94
N THR A 241 -14.96 -22.03 -11.49
CA THR A 241 -15.29 -21.02 -10.49
C THR A 241 -15.76 -19.75 -11.21
N LYS A 242 -17.08 -19.60 -11.39
CA LYS A 242 -17.63 -18.34 -11.90
C LYS A 242 -17.28 -17.20 -10.93
N ASN A 243 -16.98 -16.03 -11.49
CA ASN A 243 -16.85 -14.75 -10.77
C ASN A 243 -15.65 -14.65 -9.79
N VAL A 244 -14.47 -15.07 -10.23
CA VAL A 244 -13.22 -14.83 -9.48
C VAL A 244 -12.96 -13.33 -9.33
N ALA A 245 -12.67 -12.88 -8.12
CA ALA A 245 -12.32 -11.49 -7.80
C ALA A 245 -10.82 -11.29 -7.57
N TYR A 246 -10.16 -12.26 -6.95
CA TYR A 246 -8.73 -12.20 -6.66
C TYR A 246 -8.13 -13.59 -6.40
N PHE A 247 -6.81 -13.67 -6.51
CA PHE A 247 -5.99 -14.83 -6.15
C PHE A 247 -5.36 -14.62 -4.78
N GLU A 248 -5.38 -15.64 -3.94
CA GLU A 248 -4.79 -15.67 -2.61
C GLU A 248 -3.50 -16.47 -2.61
N TYR A 249 -2.41 -15.85 -2.21
CA TYR A 249 -1.11 -16.51 -2.07
C TYR A 249 -0.81 -16.74 -0.58
N GLN A 250 -0.08 -17.82 -0.29
CA GLN A 250 0.57 -17.99 1.00
C GLN A 250 1.89 -17.21 1.02
N LYS A 251 2.30 -16.76 2.23
CA LYS A 251 3.62 -16.19 2.48
C LYS A 251 4.51 -17.26 3.10
N HIS A 252 5.63 -17.54 2.48
CA HIS A 252 6.69 -18.39 3.02
C HIS A 252 7.80 -17.49 3.57
N HIS A 253 8.10 -17.64 4.87
CA HIS A 253 9.01 -16.75 5.59
C HIS A 253 10.46 -17.18 5.39
N TYR A 254 11.31 -16.22 5.01
CA TYR A 254 12.75 -16.37 4.89
C TYR A 254 13.47 -15.31 5.72
N GLU A 255 14.66 -15.66 6.18
CA GLU A 255 15.66 -14.70 6.63
C GLU A 255 16.54 -14.33 5.43
N ALA A 256 16.88 -13.05 5.30
CA ALA A 256 17.81 -12.55 4.30
C ALA A 256 18.99 -11.88 4.99
N THR A 257 20.18 -12.06 4.44
CA THR A 257 21.35 -11.28 4.83
C THR A 257 21.63 -10.24 3.76
N VAL A 258 21.84 -9.01 4.21
CA VAL A 258 22.32 -7.92 3.37
C VAL A 258 23.73 -7.52 3.78
N TYR A 259 24.52 -7.06 2.81
CA TYR A 259 25.96 -6.90 2.98
C TYR A 259 26.40 -5.47 2.81
N ASN A 260 27.38 -5.07 3.64
CA ASN A 260 28.10 -3.82 3.51
C ASN A 260 29.21 -3.96 2.46
N HIS A 261 28.82 -3.88 1.19
CA HIS A 261 29.75 -3.89 0.07
C HIS A 261 29.56 -2.66 -0.80
N THR A 262 30.68 -2.16 -1.33
CA THR A 262 30.73 -1.08 -2.32
C THR A 262 29.91 -1.38 -3.58
N ILE A 263 29.52 -2.64 -3.79
CA ILE A 263 28.67 -3.08 -4.90
C ILE A 263 27.64 -4.09 -4.36
N PHE A 264 26.39 -3.65 -4.20
CA PHE A 264 25.27 -4.55 -3.95
C PHE A 264 25.03 -5.47 -5.15
N ARG A 265 24.70 -6.73 -4.86
CA ARG A 265 24.34 -7.74 -5.87
C ARG A 265 23.06 -8.45 -5.45
N ILE A 266 22.11 -8.52 -6.39
CA ILE A 266 20.86 -9.25 -6.21
C ILE A 266 21.13 -10.73 -5.96
N GLU A 267 22.11 -11.31 -6.66
CA GLU A 267 22.49 -12.72 -6.48
C GLU A 267 22.92 -13.02 -5.03
N ASP A 268 23.68 -12.12 -4.40
CA ASP A 268 24.21 -12.33 -3.05
C ASP A 268 23.07 -12.35 -2.01
N MET A 269 22.09 -11.44 -2.15
CA MET A 269 20.91 -11.42 -1.28
C MET A 269 20.05 -12.68 -1.48
N ILE A 270 19.85 -13.13 -2.72
CA ILE A 270 19.08 -14.35 -3.04
C ILE A 270 19.75 -15.61 -2.46
N ARG A 271 21.07 -15.72 -2.57
CA ARG A 271 21.85 -16.84 -2.04
C ARG A 271 21.88 -16.88 -0.52
N SER A 272 21.70 -15.72 0.12
CA SER A 272 21.64 -15.61 1.57
C SER A 272 20.30 -16.08 2.17
N LEU A 273 19.26 -16.33 1.36
CA LEU A 273 17.94 -16.63 1.89
C LEU A 273 17.94 -17.95 2.67
N VAL A 274 17.55 -17.88 3.95
CA VAL A 274 17.39 -19.04 4.82
C VAL A 274 15.90 -19.27 5.06
N ASN A 275 15.42 -20.47 4.74
CA ASN A 275 14.02 -20.85 4.92
C ASN A 275 13.72 -21.01 6.43
N MET A 276 12.68 -20.33 6.92
CA MET A 276 12.26 -20.40 8.34
C MET A 276 11.23 -21.52 8.63
N GLU A 277 10.91 -22.36 7.65
CA GLU A 277 9.88 -23.42 7.71
C GLU A 277 8.51 -22.93 8.19
N LYS A 278 8.21 -21.65 7.94
CA LYS A 278 7.00 -20.98 8.41
C LYS A 278 6.22 -20.44 7.23
N LYS A 279 4.97 -20.88 7.11
CA LYS A 279 3.99 -20.37 6.16
C LYS A 279 2.87 -19.64 6.89
N THR A 280 2.45 -18.50 6.36
CA THR A 280 1.30 -17.75 6.85
C THR A 280 0.36 -17.41 5.72
N LEU A 281 -0.85 -16.98 6.08
CA LEU A 281 -1.73 -16.32 5.13
C LEU A 281 -0.97 -15.14 4.49
N GLY A 282 -0.95 -15.09 3.17
CA GLY A 282 -0.15 -14.12 2.42
C GLY A 282 -0.97 -12.95 1.89
N ASN A 283 -0.59 -12.44 0.73
CA ASN A 283 -1.24 -11.31 0.08
C ASN A 283 -1.98 -11.74 -1.20
N ILE A 284 -2.67 -10.80 -1.84
CA ILE A 284 -3.58 -11.10 -2.95
C ILE A 284 -3.21 -10.39 -4.25
N VAL A 285 -3.69 -10.97 -5.35
CA VAL A 285 -3.69 -10.36 -6.69
C VAL A 285 -5.13 -10.21 -7.15
N ILE A 286 -5.61 -8.97 -7.24
CA ILE A 286 -6.97 -8.58 -7.57
C ILE A 286 -7.16 -8.46 -9.07
N ILE A 287 -8.35 -8.87 -9.56
CA ILE A 287 -8.88 -8.50 -10.86
C ILE A 287 -9.65 -7.17 -10.69
N PRO A 288 -9.10 -6.01 -11.10
CA PRO A 288 -9.58 -4.70 -10.64
C PRO A 288 -11.02 -4.39 -11.06
N GLU A 289 -11.48 -4.97 -12.16
CA GLU A 289 -12.86 -4.81 -12.63
C GLU A 289 -13.91 -5.40 -11.64
N LYS A 290 -13.50 -6.30 -10.74
CA LYS A 290 -14.40 -7.05 -9.86
C LYS A 290 -14.59 -6.42 -8.48
N LEU A 291 -13.63 -5.63 -8.01
CA LEU A 291 -13.64 -5.05 -6.66
C LEU A 291 -13.48 -3.54 -6.71
N ASN A 292 -14.20 -2.85 -5.84
CA ASN A 292 -14.17 -1.38 -5.75
C ASN A 292 -13.34 -0.89 -4.56
N TYR A 293 -13.15 -1.74 -3.57
CA TYR A 293 -12.34 -1.48 -2.39
C TYR A 293 -11.72 -2.77 -1.87
N THR A 294 -10.76 -2.58 -0.97
CA THR A 294 -10.12 -3.66 -0.23
C THR A 294 -9.81 -3.15 1.19
N TRP A 295 -9.66 -4.07 2.13
CA TRP A 295 -8.94 -3.73 3.36
C TRP A 295 -7.43 -3.96 3.13
N MET A 296 -6.63 -4.08 4.19
CA MET A 296 -5.16 -4.08 4.13
C MET A 296 -4.57 -5.07 3.10
N ASP A 297 -4.69 -6.37 3.36
CA ASP A 297 -4.14 -7.44 2.51
C ASP A 297 -5.20 -8.10 1.64
N ARG A 298 -6.49 -7.95 2.00
CA ARG A 298 -7.64 -8.51 1.28
C ARG A 298 -8.95 -7.84 1.66
N PRO A 299 -10.00 -7.91 0.84
CA PRO A 299 -11.34 -7.52 1.29
C PRO A 299 -11.79 -8.44 2.43
N PHE A 300 -12.44 -7.87 3.44
CA PHE A 300 -12.98 -8.65 4.56
C PHE A 300 -14.13 -9.57 4.11
N SER A 301 -14.99 -9.07 3.22
CA SER A 301 -16.11 -9.80 2.64
C SER A 301 -16.15 -9.56 1.14
N LEU A 302 -16.60 -10.58 0.39
CA LEU A 302 -16.75 -10.52 -1.06
C LEU A 302 -18.22 -10.24 -1.43
N PRO A 303 -18.51 -9.19 -2.21
CA PRO A 303 -19.88 -8.90 -2.62
C PRO A 303 -20.39 -9.90 -3.66
N GLY A 304 -21.71 -10.11 -3.70
CA GLY A 304 -22.41 -10.60 -4.90
C GLY A 304 -21.93 -11.94 -5.49
N GLY A 305 -21.63 -12.93 -4.66
CA GLY A 305 -21.24 -14.26 -5.13
C GLY A 305 -19.86 -14.30 -5.83
N LEU A 306 -19.06 -13.24 -5.72
CA LEU A 306 -17.66 -13.24 -6.07
C LEU A 306 -16.91 -14.27 -5.23
N ARG A 307 -15.83 -14.84 -5.77
CA ARG A 307 -14.99 -15.83 -5.09
C ARG A 307 -13.52 -15.47 -5.18
N SER A 308 -12.76 -15.93 -4.21
CA SER A 308 -11.29 -15.97 -4.28
C SER A 308 -10.81 -17.37 -4.65
N ILE A 309 -9.56 -17.46 -5.06
CA ILE A 309 -8.88 -18.73 -5.35
C ILE A 309 -7.57 -18.76 -4.61
N THR A 310 -7.35 -19.79 -3.81
CA THR A 310 -6.05 -20.08 -3.24
C THR A 310 -5.11 -20.62 -4.31
N VAL A 311 -3.95 -20.01 -4.44
CA VAL A 311 -2.89 -20.44 -5.35
C VAL A 311 -2.01 -21.44 -4.62
N GLU A 312 -2.03 -22.69 -5.06
CA GLU A 312 -1.24 -23.79 -4.50
C GLU A 312 0.08 -24.02 -5.28
N ASP A 313 0.13 -23.60 -6.54
CA ASP A 313 1.29 -23.79 -7.42
C ASP A 313 2.44 -22.79 -7.14
N ASN A 314 2.16 -21.72 -6.40
CA ASN A 314 3.10 -20.63 -6.18
C ASN A 314 2.83 -19.91 -4.85
N GLU A 315 3.86 -19.28 -4.30
CA GLU A 315 3.84 -18.66 -2.99
C GLU A 315 4.74 -17.42 -2.96
N ILE A 316 4.39 -16.47 -2.10
CA ILE A 316 5.14 -15.24 -1.89
C ILE A 316 6.33 -15.57 -0.97
N ILE A 317 7.53 -15.22 -1.43
CA ILE A 317 8.74 -15.22 -0.61
C ILE A 317 8.69 -13.96 0.24
N HIS A 318 8.47 -14.12 1.54
CA HIS A 318 8.38 -13.03 2.50
C HIS A 318 9.67 -12.90 3.31
N LEU A 319 10.33 -11.75 3.20
CA LEU A 319 11.54 -11.44 3.96
C LEU A 319 11.18 -11.03 5.39
N ALA A 320 10.98 -12.01 6.27
CA ALA A 320 10.53 -11.80 7.64
C ALA A 320 11.62 -11.14 8.50
N ASN A 321 12.87 -11.57 8.31
CA ASN A 321 14.02 -11.05 9.01
C ASN A 321 15.09 -10.64 8.00
N ILE A 322 15.60 -9.41 8.12
CA ILE A 322 16.74 -8.96 7.32
C ILE A 322 17.85 -8.57 8.28
N SER A 323 19.00 -9.23 8.19
CA SER A 323 20.19 -8.93 9.00
C SER A 323 21.27 -8.27 8.15
N TRP A 324 21.98 -7.30 8.73
CA TRP A 324 23.22 -6.81 8.16
C TRP A 324 24.39 -7.70 8.52
N SER A 325 25.25 -7.96 7.55
CA SER A 325 26.53 -8.64 7.75
C SER A 325 27.67 -7.85 7.11
N GLU A 326 28.80 -7.82 7.82
CA GLU A 326 30.08 -7.32 7.30
C GLU A 326 30.88 -8.42 6.59
N GLU A 327 30.45 -9.69 6.71
CA GLU A 327 31.13 -10.81 6.09
C GLU A 327 30.89 -10.87 4.58
N ASN A 328 31.93 -11.27 3.83
CA ASN A 328 31.84 -11.39 2.37
C ASN A 328 30.92 -12.58 2.00
N PRO A 329 29.92 -12.42 1.10
CA PRO A 329 28.93 -13.45 0.75
C PRO A 329 29.53 -14.73 0.14
N ARG A 330 30.83 -14.73 -0.20
CA ARG A 330 31.54 -15.82 -0.87
C ARG A 330 31.60 -17.14 -0.07
N ASN A 331 31.15 -17.16 1.18
CA ASN A 331 31.11 -18.37 2.01
C ASN A 331 29.72 -19.02 2.17
N ILE A 332 28.66 -18.46 1.58
CA ILE A 332 27.30 -18.98 1.74
C ILE A 332 26.86 -19.70 0.45
N SER A 333 27.06 -21.02 0.41
CA SER A 333 26.64 -21.89 -0.69
C SER A 333 25.30 -22.55 -0.40
N ASN A 334 24.24 -21.77 -0.18
CA ASN A 334 22.90 -22.33 -0.09
C ASN A 334 22.19 -22.13 -1.44
N HIS A 335 21.91 -23.24 -2.14
CA HIS A 335 20.98 -23.25 -3.28
C HIS A 335 19.57 -23.08 -2.72
N THR A 336 19.07 -21.85 -2.73
CA THR A 336 17.76 -21.51 -2.18
C THR A 336 16.65 -21.93 -3.16
N GLU A 337 15.44 -22.16 -2.64
CA GLU A 337 14.24 -22.47 -3.43
C GLU A 337 13.91 -21.36 -4.46
N PHE A 338 14.36 -20.14 -4.16
CA PHE A 338 14.37 -18.99 -5.06
C PHE A 338 15.20 -19.23 -6.33
N SER A 339 16.44 -19.72 -6.19
CA SER A 339 17.30 -20.05 -7.33
C SER A 339 16.66 -21.13 -8.21
N ARG A 340 16.06 -22.15 -7.60
CA ARG A 340 15.32 -23.20 -8.33
C ARG A 340 14.10 -22.64 -9.09
N SER A 341 13.39 -21.68 -8.50
CA SER A 341 12.24 -21.03 -9.14
C SER A 341 12.66 -20.20 -10.36
N LEU A 342 13.78 -19.48 -10.29
CA LEU A 342 14.33 -18.75 -11.43
C LEU A 342 14.90 -19.65 -12.52
N GLU A 343 15.60 -20.72 -12.12
CA GLU A 343 16.11 -21.75 -13.03
C GLU A 343 14.97 -22.42 -13.81
N PHE A 344 13.83 -22.69 -13.17
CA PHE A 344 12.64 -23.25 -13.82
C PHE A 344 12.10 -22.35 -14.95
N GLN A 345 12.30 -21.03 -14.86
CA GLN A 345 11.84 -20.07 -15.86
C GLN A 345 12.86 -19.77 -16.96
N ASN A 346 14.03 -20.42 -16.94
CA ASN A 346 15.17 -20.08 -17.78
C ASN A 346 15.56 -18.59 -17.69
N ILE A 347 15.30 -17.94 -16.55
CA ILE A 347 15.71 -16.55 -16.33
C ILE A 347 16.97 -16.56 -15.50
N SER A 348 18.04 -16.03 -16.09
CA SER A 348 19.28 -15.83 -15.37
C SER A 348 19.16 -14.63 -14.45
N ILE A 349 19.53 -14.79 -13.18
CA ILE A 349 19.76 -13.70 -12.22
C ILE A 349 20.66 -12.62 -12.85
N SER A 350 21.58 -13.01 -13.75
CA SER A 350 22.46 -12.09 -14.46
C SER A 350 21.73 -11.03 -15.30
N GLU A 351 20.54 -11.31 -15.82
CA GLU A 351 19.77 -10.33 -16.59
C GLU A 351 19.18 -9.24 -15.68
N ILE A 352 18.68 -9.65 -14.50
CA ILE A 352 18.18 -8.74 -13.47
C ILE A 352 19.35 -7.90 -12.92
N GLU A 353 20.49 -8.53 -12.64
CA GLU A 353 21.69 -7.82 -12.21
C GLU A 353 22.21 -6.84 -13.26
N SER A 354 22.23 -7.22 -14.54
CA SER A 354 22.70 -6.35 -15.62
C SER A 354 21.84 -5.09 -15.73
N ASN A 355 20.52 -5.24 -15.61
CA ASN A 355 19.58 -4.12 -15.59
C ASN A 355 19.77 -3.19 -14.37
N MET A 356 20.12 -3.74 -13.20
CA MET A 356 20.48 -2.94 -12.03
C MET A 356 21.81 -2.21 -12.23
N LYS A 357 22.82 -2.87 -12.77
CA LYS A 357 24.14 -2.27 -13.03
C LYS A 357 24.05 -1.09 -14.00
N SER A 358 23.23 -1.19 -15.05
CA SER A 358 23.04 -0.06 -15.96
C SER A 358 22.34 1.14 -15.29
N MET A 359 21.50 0.92 -14.28
CA MET A 359 20.97 2.00 -13.45
C MET A 359 22.06 2.64 -12.59
N PHE A 360 22.99 1.85 -12.07
CA PHE A 360 24.10 2.36 -11.25
C PHE A 360 25.12 3.18 -12.06
N GLU A 361 25.16 3.01 -13.38
CA GLU A 361 25.99 3.83 -14.29
C GLU A 361 25.40 5.24 -14.51
N ASN A 362 24.16 5.50 -14.08
CA ASN A 362 23.61 6.85 -14.10
C ASN A 362 24.35 7.75 -13.10
N GLU A 363 24.84 8.90 -13.56
CA GLU A 363 25.62 9.86 -12.76
C GLU A 363 24.95 10.20 -11.42
N ARG A 364 23.65 10.50 -11.41
CA ARG A 364 22.93 10.84 -10.17
C ARG A 364 22.80 9.67 -9.22
N ILE A 365 22.57 8.46 -9.74
CA ILE A 365 22.50 7.26 -8.90
C ILE A 365 23.88 6.95 -8.34
N ALA A 366 24.94 7.03 -9.15
CA ALA A 366 26.32 6.84 -8.71
C ALA A 366 26.73 7.80 -7.59
N GLU A 367 26.24 9.05 -7.59
CA GLU A 367 26.42 10.02 -6.50
C GLU A 367 25.67 9.63 -5.21
N ILE A 368 24.52 8.98 -5.32
CA ILE A 368 23.67 8.59 -4.18
C ILE A 368 24.21 7.31 -3.51
N LEU A 369 24.68 6.34 -4.29
CA LEU A 369 25.07 5.00 -3.79
C LEU A 369 26.01 5.03 -2.57
N PRO A 370 27.08 5.84 -2.53
CA PRO A 370 28.00 5.88 -1.38
C PRO A 370 27.35 6.42 -0.08
N ASN A 371 26.23 7.13 -0.19
CA ASN A 371 25.51 7.73 0.93
C ASN A 371 24.37 6.84 1.45
N LEU A 372 24.14 5.69 0.83
CA LEU A 372 23.13 4.74 1.30
C LEU A 372 23.54 4.12 2.64
N PRO A 373 22.59 3.86 3.55
CA PRO A 373 22.87 3.21 4.83
C PRO A 373 23.60 1.89 4.66
N ASN A 374 24.64 1.67 5.46
CA ASN A 374 25.43 0.44 5.49
C ASN A 374 25.18 -0.42 6.75
N PHE A 375 24.17 -0.04 7.52
CA PHE A 375 23.55 -0.80 8.61
C PHE A 375 22.14 -0.24 8.83
N TYR A 376 21.35 -0.91 9.67
CA TYR A 376 20.02 -0.44 10.04
C TYR A 376 20.04 0.40 11.31
N TYR A 377 19.60 1.65 11.20
CA TYR A 377 19.43 2.59 12.31
C TYR A 377 18.10 2.39 13.05
N PHE A 378 17.05 1.99 12.33
CA PHE A 378 15.66 2.00 12.79
C PHE A 378 14.92 0.68 12.59
N TYR A 379 15.31 -0.17 11.64
CA TYR A 379 14.59 -1.39 11.27
C TYR A 379 14.36 -2.33 12.46
N ASP A 380 15.39 -2.63 13.26
CA ASP A 380 15.27 -3.57 14.37
C ASP A 380 14.34 -3.02 15.47
N MET A 381 14.43 -1.72 15.75
CA MET A 381 13.57 -1.03 16.71
C MET A 381 12.10 -1.05 16.27
N LEU A 382 11.85 -0.78 14.99
CA LEU A 382 10.51 -0.88 14.39
C LEU A 382 9.95 -2.28 14.52
N LYS A 383 10.74 -3.28 14.11
CA LYS A 383 10.34 -4.68 14.13
C LYS A 383 10.01 -5.16 15.55
N GLU A 384 10.87 -4.84 16.53
CA GLU A 384 10.64 -5.17 17.93
C GLU A 384 9.36 -4.51 18.46
N CYS A 385 9.15 -3.23 18.11
CA CYS A 385 7.93 -2.52 18.49
C CYS A 385 6.67 -3.21 17.94
N PHE A 386 6.62 -3.52 16.65
CA PHE A 386 5.44 -4.15 16.03
C PHE A 386 5.16 -5.55 16.60
N GLU A 387 6.18 -6.40 16.75
CA GLU A 387 5.99 -7.72 17.38
C GLU A 387 5.53 -7.59 18.83
N GLY A 388 6.17 -6.73 19.63
CA GLY A 388 5.91 -6.59 21.07
C GLY A 388 4.62 -5.87 21.42
N ARG A 389 4.21 -4.87 20.62
CA ARG A 389 3.05 -3.99 20.89
C ARG A 389 1.84 -4.35 20.05
N TYR A 390 1.99 -4.88 18.85
CA TYR A 390 0.86 -5.17 17.97
C TYR A 390 0.57 -6.67 17.84
N TYR A 391 1.48 -7.46 17.26
CA TYR A 391 1.20 -8.87 16.97
C TYR A 391 0.97 -9.69 18.24
N ARG A 392 1.71 -9.39 19.33
CA ARG A 392 1.47 -9.98 20.64
C ARG A 392 0.06 -9.70 21.20
N ILE A 393 -0.49 -8.50 20.96
CA ILE A 393 -1.84 -8.13 21.41
C ILE A 393 -2.90 -8.85 20.56
N LEU A 394 -2.72 -8.92 19.24
CA LEU A 394 -3.64 -9.62 18.34
C LEU A 394 -3.71 -11.14 18.55
N ARG A 395 -2.56 -11.78 18.81
CA ARG A 395 -2.46 -13.23 19.05
C ARG A 395 -3.19 -13.62 20.34
N ASN A 396 -3.27 -12.73 21.33
CA ASN A 396 -4.05 -12.93 22.55
C ASN A 396 -5.55 -12.66 22.31
N ARG A 397 -6.30 -13.72 21.95
CA ARG A 397 -7.76 -13.65 21.71
C ARG A 397 -8.57 -13.00 22.85
N ARG A 398 -8.10 -13.06 24.11
CA ARG A 398 -8.74 -12.42 25.28
C ARG A 398 -8.58 -10.89 25.32
N ASN A 399 -7.60 -10.33 24.61
CA ASN A 399 -7.28 -8.89 24.60
C ASN A 399 -7.75 -8.16 23.33
N ARG A 400 -8.24 -8.88 22.31
CA ARG A 400 -8.76 -8.31 21.04
C ARG A 400 -9.83 -7.23 21.22
N LEU A 401 -10.48 -7.19 22.39
CA LEU A 401 -11.61 -6.29 22.69
C LEU A 401 -11.35 -5.36 23.89
N LYS A 402 -10.21 -5.48 24.59
CA LYS A 402 -10.05 -4.87 25.93
C LYS A 402 -9.21 -3.60 25.96
N ASN A 403 -8.24 -3.41 25.07
CA ASN A 403 -7.25 -2.35 25.29
C ASN A 403 -7.50 -1.05 24.53
N GLY A 404 -8.39 -1.01 23.54
CA GLY A 404 -8.74 0.24 22.83
C GLY A 404 -7.55 0.97 22.20
N ILE A 405 -6.45 0.28 21.93
CA ILE A 405 -5.26 0.81 21.26
C ILE A 405 -5.44 0.59 19.76
N CYS A 406 -5.41 1.67 18.99
CA CYS A 406 -5.41 1.60 17.54
C CYS A 406 -4.00 1.18 17.06
N PRO A 407 -3.89 0.15 16.20
CA PRO A 407 -2.60 -0.36 15.79
C PRO A 407 -1.92 0.51 14.74
N GLY A 408 -0.60 0.64 14.83
CA GLY A 408 0.21 1.28 13.81
C GLY A 408 1.54 1.79 14.40
N PRO A 409 2.45 2.30 13.55
CA PRO A 409 3.79 2.70 13.99
C PRO A 409 3.79 3.94 14.89
N GLN A 410 2.69 4.70 14.93
CA GLN A 410 2.49 5.82 15.84
C GLN A 410 2.69 5.47 17.33
N ILE A 411 2.53 4.19 17.72
CA ILE A 411 2.67 3.74 19.10
C ILE A 411 4.13 3.42 19.47
N CYS A 412 5.02 3.46 18.49
CA CYS A 412 6.43 3.18 18.66
C CYS A 412 7.18 4.45 19.05
N SER A 413 8.06 4.35 20.05
CA SER A 413 8.99 5.42 20.38
C SER A 413 10.21 5.32 19.47
N PHE A 414 10.52 6.39 18.73
CA PHE A 414 11.66 6.45 17.82
C PHE A 414 12.79 7.22 18.48
N VAL A 415 13.90 6.54 18.74
CA VAL A 415 15.13 7.23 19.12
C VAL A 415 15.71 7.85 17.86
N GLN A 416 15.78 9.18 17.84
CA GLN A 416 16.34 9.92 16.72
C GLN A 416 17.86 9.75 16.67
N ASN A 417 18.43 9.82 15.48
CA ASN A 417 19.87 9.85 15.27
C ASN A 417 20.25 11.14 14.55
N ASP A 418 21.00 12.01 15.21
CA ASP A 418 21.37 13.33 14.68
C ASP A 418 22.19 13.26 13.38
N ALA A 419 22.87 12.12 13.14
CA ALA A 419 23.65 11.90 11.92
C ALA A 419 22.80 11.44 10.73
N VAL A 420 21.55 11.01 10.96
CA VAL A 420 20.68 10.46 9.92
C VAL A 420 19.45 11.34 9.75
N LYS A 421 19.27 11.83 8.52
CA LYS A 421 18.08 12.58 8.14
C LYS A 421 17.12 11.67 7.38
N CYS A 422 15.83 11.90 7.61
CA CYS A 422 14.78 11.28 6.82
C CYS A 422 13.99 12.35 6.07
N VAL A 423 13.65 12.02 4.83
CA VAL A 423 12.66 12.75 4.06
C VAL A 423 11.27 12.24 4.45
N HIS A 424 10.32 13.16 4.63
CA HIS A 424 8.92 12.85 4.92
C HIS A 424 7.98 13.61 3.98
N VAL A 425 6.76 13.11 3.85
CA VAL A 425 5.68 13.79 3.14
C VAL A 425 5.01 14.79 4.05
N ASN A 426 4.92 16.02 3.56
CA ASN A 426 4.06 17.05 4.10
C ASN A 426 2.99 17.44 3.09
N ALA A 427 1.96 18.12 3.60
CA ALA A 427 0.91 18.67 2.78
C ALA A 427 0.37 19.95 3.41
N LYS A 428 -0.36 20.74 2.62
CA LYS A 428 -1.12 21.88 3.11
C LYS A 428 -2.49 21.40 3.57
N HIS A 429 -2.73 21.42 4.87
CA HIS A 429 -4.03 21.13 5.47
C HIS A 429 -4.88 22.39 5.53
N PHE A 430 -6.18 22.24 5.26
CA PHE A 430 -7.11 23.37 5.24
C PHE A 430 -7.99 23.36 6.49
N TYR A 431 -8.15 24.54 7.09
CA TYR A 431 -9.12 24.75 8.15
C TYR A 431 -10.55 24.61 7.61
N MET A 432 -11.41 23.96 8.39
CA MET A 432 -12.79 23.71 8.01
C MET A 432 -13.69 24.08 9.17
N HIS A 433 -14.74 24.85 8.87
CA HIS A 433 -15.78 25.12 9.84
C HIS A 433 -16.50 23.81 10.17
N GLU A 434 -16.80 23.59 11.45
CA GLU A 434 -17.62 22.46 11.87
C GLU A 434 -18.97 22.53 11.15
N ILE A 435 -19.28 21.45 10.44
CA ILE A 435 -20.52 21.30 9.68
C ILE A 435 -21.14 19.95 10.03
N ARG A 436 -22.48 19.92 10.06
CA ARG A 436 -23.27 18.75 10.44
C ARG A 436 -24.03 18.19 9.23
N PRO A 437 -24.11 16.85 9.08
CA PRO A 437 -23.62 15.83 10.01
C PRO A 437 -22.13 15.48 9.90
N ILE A 438 -21.44 15.86 8.81
CA ILE A 438 -20.05 15.47 8.55
C ILE A 438 -19.18 16.69 8.30
N THR A 439 -18.14 16.87 9.12
CA THR A 439 -17.07 17.84 8.87
C THR A 439 -15.96 17.19 8.05
N TYR A 440 -15.69 17.72 6.86
CA TYR A 440 -14.68 17.19 5.95
C TYR A 440 -13.34 17.89 6.17
N TYR A 441 -12.27 17.12 6.30
CA TYR A 441 -10.90 17.60 6.34
C TYR A 441 -10.13 17.01 5.16
N PHE A 442 -9.24 17.79 4.55
CA PHE A 442 -8.39 17.32 3.46
C PHE A 442 -7.07 18.08 3.41
N ALA A 443 -6.11 17.51 2.70
CA ALA A 443 -4.81 18.10 2.43
C ALA A 443 -4.56 18.19 0.92
N THR A 444 -3.78 19.18 0.51
CA THR A 444 -3.34 19.35 -0.89
C THR A 444 -1.90 19.79 -0.95
N ASN A 445 -1.36 19.96 -2.17
CA ASN A 445 -0.01 20.50 -2.40
C ASN A 445 1.05 19.72 -1.62
N TYR A 446 1.06 18.40 -1.80
CA TYR A 446 2.04 17.50 -1.21
C TYR A 446 3.46 17.92 -1.58
N PHE A 447 4.36 17.91 -0.60
CA PHE A 447 5.77 18.20 -0.77
C PHE A 447 6.62 17.34 0.16
N TYR A 448 7.92 17.27 -0.11
CA TYR A 448 8.87 16.49 0.67
C TYR A 448 9.81 17.42 1.44
N SER A 449 10.06 17.13 2.71
CA SER A 449 11.06 17.86 3.52
C SER A 449 11.80 16.93 4.47
N ALA A 450 12.87 17.42 5.09
CA ALA A 450 13.77 16.64 5.96
C ALA A 450 14.10 17.38 7.27
N ASP A 451 13.17 18.18 7.75
CA ASP A 451 13.32 19.15 8.85
C ASP A 451 12.97 18.60 10.23
N ILE A 452 12.28 17.45 10.33
CA ILE A 452 11.78 16.93 11.60
C ILE A 452 12.51 15.68 12.10
N GLY A 453 13.39 15.06 11.31
CA GLY A 453 14.02 13.78 11.65
C GLY A 453 13.26 12.56 11.10
N CYS A 454 13.54 11.39 11.66
CA CYS A 454 13.04 10.09 11.23
C CYS A 454 11.81 9.66 12.02
N TYR A 455 10.64 9.99 11.50
CA TYR A 455 9.34 9.70 12.11
C TYR A 455 8.40 8.98 11.15
N PRO A 456 7.48 8.15 11.64
CA PRO A 456 6.55 7.42 10.80
C PRO A 456 5.32 8.25 10.37
N HIS A 457 5.45 9.57 10.27
CA HIS A 457 4.38 10.52 9.95
C HIS A 457 4.82 11.65 9.06
#